data_AF-A0A968XWM5-F1
#
_entry.id   AF-A0A968XWM5-F1
#
_cell.length_a   1.000
_cell.length_b   1.000
_cell.length_c   1.000
_cell.angle_alpha   90.00
_cell.angle_beta   90.00
_cell.angle_gamma   90.00
#
_symmetry.space_group_name_H-M   'P 1'
#
loop_
_entity.id
_entity.type
_entity.pdbx_description
1 polymer ?
#
loop_
_entity_poly.entity_id
_entity_poly.type
_entity_poly.pdbx_seq_one_letter_code
_entity_poly.pdbx_strand_id
1 'polypeptide(L)'
;MLNLAEQVPGKRLRLHYLDGLRGIAALYVVFSHVWEMQPTELPSLWMSLSKIFQYGSFSVSVFIVLSGYCLMLPVSRSQAGSLSIKFSDFIQRRARRILPPYYAALVLSIAVGLLLTLLVRLQLFLDALFFAFGDFFKLVIYGGARGLSEF
;
A
#
# COMPACT_ATOMS: atom_id res chain seq x y z
N MET A 1 -55.01 -12.73 -21.75
CA MET A 1 -54.61 -11.98 -20.54
C MET A 1 -53.09 -12.05 -20.42
N LEU A 2 -52.48 -10.91 -20.15
CA LEU A 2 -51.08 -10.56 -20.40
C LEU A 2 -50.09 -11.33 -19.50
N ASN A 3 -49.12 -12.02 -20.10
CA ASN A 3 -47.89 -12.45 -19.42
C ASN A 3 -46.70 -11.84 -20.18
N LEU A 4 -46.53 -10.52 -20.03
CA LEU A 4 -45.45 -9.71 -20.64
C LEU A 4 -44.37 -9.34 -19.61
N ALA A 5 -44.00 -10.26 -18.71
CA ALA A 5 -42.98 -9.94 -17.71
C ALA A 5 -42.13 -11.15 -17.30
N GLU A 6 -41.76 -12.00 -18.25
CA GLU A 6 -40.46 -12.67 -18.12
C GLU A 6 -39.40 -11.59 -18.36
N GLN A 7 -39.12 -10.80 -17.32
CA GLN A 7 -37.97 -9.91 -17.25
C GLN A 7 -36.73 -10.80 -17.27
N VAL A 8 -36.29 -11.21 -18.47
CA VAL A 8 -35.01 -11.87 -18.68
C VAL A 8 -33.96 -11.00 -17.99
N PRO A 9 -33.34 -11.46 -16.89
CA PRO A 9 -32.44 -10.63 -16.13
C PRO A 9 -31.31 -10.20 -17.07
N GLY A 10 -31.26 -8.91 -17.38
CA GLY A 10 -30.34 -8.34 -18.34
C GLY A 10 -28.94 -8.91 -18.11
N LYS A 11 -28.51 -9.78 -19.01
CA LYS A 11 -27.24 -10.50 -18.91
C LYS A 11 -26.14 -9.45 -18.83
N ARG A 12 -25.62 -9.21 -17.62
CA ARG A 12 -24.51 -8.27 -17.43
C ARG A 12 -23.41 -8.71 -18.37
N LEU A 13 -23.11 -7.90 -19.38
CA LEU A 13 -22.07 -8.18 -20.36
C LEU A 13 -20.73 -8.17 -19.62
N ARG A 14 -20.32 -9.32 -19.08
CA ARG A 14 -19.00 -9.50 -18.49
C ARG A 14 -18.04 -9.80 -19.62
N LEU A 15 -17.25 -8.80 -20.00
CA LEU A 15 -16.16 -8.99 -20.95
C LEU A 15 -14.99 -9.64 -20.21
N HIS A 16 -14.99 -10.98 -20.12
CA HIS A 16 -13.95 -11.75 -19.42
C HIS A 16 -12.54 -11.45 -19.92
N TYR A 17 -12.39 -11.08 -21.20
CA TYR A 17 -11.11 -10.65 -21.77
C TYR A 17 -10.51 -9.42 -21.04
N LEU A 18 -11.34 -8.44 -20.72
CA LEU A 18 -10.89 -7.23 -20.00
C LEU A 18 -10.54 -7.52 -18.53
N ASP A 19 -11.27 -8.44 -17.88
CA ASP A 19 -10.93 -8.87 -16.53
C ASP A 19 -9.58 -9.63 -16.51
N GLY A 20 -9.28 -10.42 -17.55
CA GLY A 20 -7.96 -11.05 -17.73
C GLY A 20 -6.84 -10.03 -17.91
N LEU A 21 -7.04 -9.01 -18.74
CA LEU A 21 -6.05 -7.95 -18.97
C LEU A 21 -5.80 -7.11 -17.69
N ARG A 22 -6.82 -6.91 -16.85
CA ARG A 22 -6.66 -6.31 -15.52
C ARG A 22 -5.83 -7.19 -14.59
N GLY A 23 -6.00 -8.50 -14.65
CA GLY A 23 -5.17 -9.46 -13.91
C GLY A 23 -3.70 -9.39 -14.32
N ILE A 24 -3.42 -9.34 -15.63
CA ILE A 24 -2.05 -9.21 -16.15
C ILE A 24 -1.42 -7.88 -15.71
N ALA A 25 -2.17 -6.77 -15.81
CA ALA A 25 -1.69 -5.47 -15.34
C ALA A 25 -1.40 -5.49 -13.83
N ALA A 26 -2.27 -6.09 -13.02
CA ALA A 26 -2.07 -6.22 -11.58
C ALA A 26 -0.83 -7.06 -11.23
N LEU A 27 -0.59 -8.18 -11.93
CA LEU A 27 0.63 -8.99 -11.75
C LEU A 27 1.89 -8.19 -12.08
N TYR A 28 1.88 -7.43 -13.18
CA TYR A 28 3.01 -6.59 -13.54
C TYR A 28 3.29 -5.50 -12.48
N VAL A 29 2.25 -4.90 -11.88
CA VAL A 29 2.41 -3.93 -10.78
C VAL A 29 3.08 -4.59 -9.57
N VAL A 30 2.70 -5.83 -9.23
CA VAL A 30 3.32 -6.59 -8.13
C VAL A 30 4.80 -6.86 -8.44
N PHE A 31 5.12 -7.34 -9.64
CA PHE A 31 6.51 -7.60 -10.01
C PHE A 31 7.37 -6.33 -10.01
N SER A 32 6.81 -5.20 -10.43
CA SER A 32 7.51 -3.90 -10.38
C SER A 32 7.82 -3.48 -8.94
N HIS A 33 6.88 -3.62 -7.99
CA HIS A 33 7.14 -3.31 -6.57
C HIS A 33 8.15 -4.27 -5.92
N VAL A 34 8.07 -5.56 -6.24
CA VAL A 34 9.05 -6.55 -5.75
C VAL A 34 10.46 -6.21 -6.24
N TRP A 35 10.57 -5.71 -7.46
CA TRP A 35 11.85 -5.28 -8.03
C TRP A 35 12.39 -3.99 -7.40
N GLU A 36 11.53 -3.03 -7.07
CA GLU A 36 11.93 -1.78 -6.41
C GLU A 36 12.42 -1.99 -4.96
N MET A 37 12.00 -3.07 -4.30
CA MET A 37 12.48 -3.45 -2.96
C MET A 37 13.86 -4.16 -2.96
N GLN A 38 14.49 -4.37 -4.11
CA GLN A 38 15.81 -5.00 -4.15
C GLN A 38 16.93 -4.02 -3.74
N PRO A 39 17.92 -4.48 -2.94
CA PRO A 39 19.08 -3.67 -2.56
C PRO A 39 19.89 -3.27 -3.79
N THR A 40 20.46 -2.05 -3.75
CA THR A 40 21.14 -1.35 -4.86
C THR A 40 22.42 -2.00 -5.39
N GLU A 41 22.87 -3.11 -4.80
CA GLU A 41 24.11 -3.81 -5.11
C GLU A 41 23.86 -5.01 -6.07
N LEU A 42 23.20 -4.78 -7.21
CA LEU A 42 22.92 -5.82 -8.19
C LEU A 42 23.95 -5.84 -9.34
N PRO A 43 24.38 -7.03 -9.84
CA PRO A 43 25.31 -7.15 -10.96
C PRO A 43 24.79 -6.45 -12.24
N SER A 44 25.68 -5.91 -13.06
CA SER A 44 25.37 -5.05 -14.23
C SER A 44 24.33 -5.60 -15.23
N LEU A 45 24.21 -6.92 -15.35
CA LEU A 45 23.19 -7.60 -16.16
C LEU A 45 21.76 -7.38 -15.63
N TRP A 46 21.60 -7.29 -14.30
CA TRP A 46 20.33 -7.02 -13.61
C TRP A 46 19.93 -5.53 -13.67
N MET A 47 20.90 -4.63 -13.88
CA MET A 47 20.69 -3.19 -14.07
C MET A 47 19.96 -2.84 -15.39
N SER A 48 20.05 -3.70 -16.40
CA SER A 48 19.32 -3.52 -17.67
C SER A 48 17.87 -4.00 -17.58
N LEU A 49 17.61 -5.08 -16.81
CA LEU A 49 16.25 -5.53 -16.51
C LEU A 49 15.51 -4.56 -15.59
N SER A 50 16.22 -3.89 -14.67
CA SER A 50 15.59 -2.90 -13.77
C SER A 50 14.98 -1.71 -14.51
N LYS A 51 15.52 -1.32 -15.67
CA LYS A 51 14.90 -0.28 -16.53
C LYS A 51 13.52 -0.69 -17.06
N ILE A 52 13.28 -1.98 -17.27
CA ILE A 52 11.97 -2.49 -17.71
C ILE A 52 10.97 -2.44 -16.55
N PHE A 53 11.43 -2.68 -15.32
CA PHE A 53 10.59 -2.63 -14.11
C PHE A 53 10.41 -1.23 -13.50
N GLN A 54 11.25 -0.26 -13.88
CA GLN A 54 11.06 1.16 -13.56
C GLN A 54 9.77 1.75 -14.15
N TYR A 55 9.21 1.14 -15.20
CA TYR A 55 7.92 1.54 -15.78
C TYR A 55 6.70 1.01 -15.01
N GLY A 56 6.84 0.65 -13.72
CA GLY A 56 5.71 0.29 -12.85
C GLY A 56 4.54 1.26 -12.92
N SER A 57 4.86 2.56 -12.97
CA SER A 57 3.89 3.66 -13.14
C SER A 57 3.03 3.55 -14.41
N PHE A 58 3.58 3.00 -15.49
CA PHE A 58 2.85 2.80 -16.74
C PHE A 58 1.77 1.72 -16.58
N SER A 59 2.08 0.61 -15.91
CA SER A 59 1.11 -0.47 -15.69
C SER A 59 -0.04 -0.05 -14.77
N VAL A 60 0.24 0.77 -13.74
CA VAL A 60 -0.82 1.36 -12.91
C VAL A 60 -1.77 2.20 -13.75
N SER A 61 -1.23 3.00 -14.68
CA SER A 61 -2.03 3.83 -15.59
C SER A 61 -2.93 2.96 -16.48
N VAL A 62 -2.39 1.89 -17.06
CA VAL A 62 -3.16 0.92 -17.87
C VAL A 62 -4.26 0.25 -17.03
N PHE A 63 -3.96 -0.17 -15.80
CA PHE A 63 -4.94 -0.79 -14.90
C PHE A 63 -6.09 0.14 -14.54
N ILE A 64 -5.80 1.43 -14.29
CA ILE A 64 -6.81 2.45 -14.00
C ILE A 64 -7.69 2.70 -15.22
N VAL A 65 -7.09 2.88 -16.40
CA VAL A 65 -7.84 3.12 -17.65
C VAL A 65 -8.74 1.94 -17.98
N LEU A 66 -8.23 0.70 -17.89
CA LEU A 66 -9.05 -0.50 -18.09
C LEU A 66 -10.20 -0.59 -17.09
N SER A 67 -9.92 -0.31 -15.81
CA SER A 67 -10.93 -0.34 -14.77
C SER A 67 -12.01 0.72 -14.97
N GLY A 68 -11.67 1.88 -15.56
CA GLY A 68 -12.64 2.91 -15.95
C GLY A 68 -13.43 2.54 -17.21
N TYR A 69 -12.78 1.91 -18.19
CA TYR A 69 -13.40 1.50 -19.44
C TYR A 69 -14.45 0.39 -19.26
N CYS A 70 -14.11 -0.66 -18.50
CA CYS A 70 -15.07 -1.72 -18.13
C CYS A 70 -16.34 -1.20 -17.45
N LEU A 71 -16.20 -0.04 -16.81
CA LEU A 71 -17.19 0.56 -15.95
C LEU A 71 -18.13 1.49 -16.72
N MET A 72 -17.59 2.17 -17.74
CA MET A 72 -18.35 3.00 -18.68
C MET A 72 -19.10 2.16 -19.73
N LEU A 73 -18.59 0.97 -20.07
CA LEU A 73 -19.17 0.01 -21.03
C LEU A 73 -20.67 -0.29 -20.85
N PRO A 74 -21.17 -0.62 -19.64
CA PRO A 74 -22.61 -0.84 -19.43
C PRO A 74 -23.43 0.47 -19.46
N VAL A 75 -22.81 1.62 -19.17
CA VAL A 75 -23.46 2.94 -19.18
C VAL A 75 -23.64 3.46 -20.61
N SER A 76 -22.64 3.26 -21.49
CA SER A 76 -22.73 3.71 -22.89
C SER A 76 -23.64 2.82 -23.73
N ARG A 77 -23.85 1.55 -23.34
CA ARG A 77 -24.73 0.60 -24.05
C ARG A 77 -26.18 0.62 -23.57
N SER A 78 -26.50 1.28 -22.45
CA SER A 78 -27.89 1.57 -22.07
C SER A 78 -28.42 2.74 -22.90
N GLN A 79 -28.48 2.55 -24.22
CA GLN A 79 -29.11 3.46 -25.15
C GLN A 79 -30.61 3.14 -25.21
N ALA A 80 -31.34 3.47 -24.14
CA ALA A 80 -32.80 3.49 -24.11
C ALA A 80 -33.30 4.25 -22.88
N GLY A 81 -33.19 5.58 -22.91
CA GLY A 81 -34.13 6.51 -22.24
C GLY A 81 -34.35 6.46 -20.72
N SER A 82 -33.66 5.61 -19.95
CA SER A 82 -33.83 5.53 -18.49
C SER A 82 -32.48 5.45 -17.80
N LEU A 83 -31.76 6.58 -17.81
CA LEU A 83 -30.52 6.74 -17.04
C LEU A 83 -30.86 7.05 -15.58
N SER A 84 -31.54 6.14 -14.89
CA SER A 84 -31.76 6.22 -13.44
C SER A 84 -30.77 5.32 -12.66
N ILE A 85 -29.62 5.02 -13.24
CA ILE A 85 -28.49 4.53 -12.45
C ILE A 85 -27.86 5.75 -11.82
N LYS A 86 -28.31 6.11 -10.62
CA LYS A 86 -27.77 7.21 -9.83
C LYS A 86 -26.26 7.04 -9.74
N PHE A 87 -25.49 7.99 -10.26
CA PHE A 87 -24.02 8.01 -10.18
C PHE A 87 -23.54 7.82 -8.72
N SER A 88 -24.35 8.25 -7.74
CA SER A 88 -24.16 8.00 -6.31
C SER A 88 -24.13 6.52 -5.95
N ASP A 89 -25.02 5.69 -6.48
CA ASP A 89 -25.07 4.24 -6.19
C ASP A 89 -23.85 3.52 -6.76
N PHE A 90 -23.31 4.06 -7.85
CA PHE A 90 -22.09 3.59 -8.46
C PHE A 90 -20.86 3.90 -7.58
N ILE A 91 -20.68 5.16 -7.19
CA ILE A 91 -19.59 5.59 -6.30
C ILE A 91 -19.69 4.88 -4.95
N GLN A 92 -20.89 4.71 -4.39
CA GLN A 92 -21.07 4.10 -3.07
C GLN A 92 -20.66 2.61 -3.05
N ARG A 93 -20.89 1.85 -4.13
CA ARG A 93 -20.43 0.46 -4.24
C ARG A 93 -18.91 0.37 -4.32
N ARG A 94 -18.27 1.33 -4.98
CA ARG A 94 -16.81 1.39 -5.12
C ARG A 94 -16.16 1.84 -3.81
N ALA A 95 -16.71 2.86 -3.18
CA ALA A 95 -16.32 3.36 -1.87
C ALA A 95 -16.35 2.22 -0.83
N ARG A 96 -17.44 1.46 -0.73
CA ARG A 96 -17.55 0.32 0.20
C ARG A 96 -16.53 -0.81 -0.01
N ARG A 97 -15.90 -0.90 -1.19
CA ARG A 97 -14.87 -1.92 -1.47
C ARG A 97 -13.44 -1.40 -1.30
N ILE A 98 -13.22 -0.09 -1.47
CA ILE A 98 -11.89 0.53 -1.40
C ILE A 98 -11.61 1.12 -0.01
N LEU A 99 -12.62 1.69 0.66
CA LEU A 99 -12.48 2.28 1.99
C LEU A 99 -12.02 1.28 3.07
N PRO A 100 -12.54 0.04 3.13
CA PRO A 100 -12.11 -0.91 4.17
C PRO A 100 -10.60 -1.23 4.12
N PRO A 101 -10.01 -1.62 2.96
CA PRO A 101 -8.57 -1.86 2.90
C PRO A 101 -7.75 -0.57 3.07
N TYR A 102 -8.27 0.59 2.65
CA TYR A 102 -7.60 1.88 2.88
C TYR A 102 -7.46 2.20 4.38
N TYR A 103 -8.56 2.14 5.14
CA TYR A 103 -8.51 2.39 6.58
C TYR A 103 -7.68 1.34 7.32
N ALA A 104 -7.74 0.07 6.91
CA ALA A 104 -6.89 -0.98 7.48
C ALA A 104 -5.40 -0.69 7.27
N ALA A 105 -4.99 -0.32 6.05
CA ALA A 105 -3.61 0.04 5.74
C ALA A 105 -3.16 1.29 6.50
N LEU A 106 -4.05 2.28 6.65
CA LEU A 106 -3.77 3.51 7.39
C LEU A 106 -3.56 3.26 8.88
N VAL A 107 -4.45 2.50 9.52
CA VAL A 107 -4.30 2.11 10.92
C VAL A 107 -3.03 1.28 11.14
N LEU A 108 -2.75 0.32 10.24
CA LEU A 108 -1.55 -0.49 10.33
C LEU A 108 -0.28 0.35 10.19
N SER A 109 -0.25 1.29 9.24
CA SER A 109 0.88 2.19 9.03
C SER A 109 1.14 3.08 10.25
N ILE A 110 0.08 3.64 10.84
CA ILE A 110 0.19 4.43 12.07
C ILE A 110 0.67 3.57 13.24
N ALA A 111 0.12 2.36 13.40
CA ALA A 111 0.51 1.44 14.47
C ALA A 111 2.00 1.03 14.35
N VAL A 112 2.46 0.69 13.16
CA VAL A 112 3.88 0.37 12.89
C VAL A 112 4.77 1.59 13.16
N GLY A 113 4.38 2.78 12.69
CA GLY A 113 5.14 4.01 12.93
C GLY A 113 5.25 4.36 14.42
N LEU A 114 4.16 4.26 15.17
CA LEU A 114 4.15 4.47 16.62
C LEU A 114 4.98 3.41 17.36
N LEU A 115 4.86 2.13 16.97
CA LEU A 115 5.64 1.05 17.56
C LEU A 115 7.14 1.27 17.35
N LEU A 116 7.56 1.58 16.11
CA LEU A 116 8.97 1.87 15.80
C LEU A 116 9.47 3.08 16.59
N THR A 117 8.68 4.16 16.66
CA THR A 117 9.05 5.37 17.40
C THR A 117 9.20 5.08 18.90
N LEU A 118 8.30 4.28 19.47
CA LEU A 118 8.36 3.87 20.88
C LEU A 118 9.60 3.01 21.17
N LEU A 119 9.88 2.01 20.31
CA LEU A 119 11.05 1.13 20.45
C LEU A 119 12.36 1.92 20.36
N VAL A 120 12.49 2.81 19.38
CA VAL A 120 13.67 3.68 19.24
C VAL A 120 13.83 4.58 20.46
N ARG A 121 12.75 5.16 20.96
CA ARG A 121 12.80 6.05 22.14
C ARG A 121 13.14 5.30 23.42
N LEU A 122 12.66 4.07 23.58
CA LEU A 122 13.02 3.20 24.70
C LEU A 122 14.50 2.82 24.65
N GLN A 123 15.02 2.51 23.46
CA GLN A 123 16.43 2.20 23.27
C GLN A 123 17.32 3.39 23.65
N LEU A 124 17.00 4.59 23.15
CA LEU A 124 17.72 5.83 23.51
C LEU A 124 17.67 6.13 25.01
N PHE A 125 16.54 5.85 25.67
CA PHE A 125 16.42 6.01 27.12
C PHE A 125 17.30 5.02 27.88
N LEU A 126 17.34 3.75 27.46
CA LEU A 126 18.20 2.73 28.06
C LEU A 126 19.69 3.06 27.86
N ASP A 127 20.06 3.57 26.68
CA ASP A 127 21.42 4.03 26.41
C ASP A 127 21.81 5.21 27.32
N ALA A 128 20.92 6.18 27.50
CA ALA A 128 21.12 7.31 28.40
C ALA A 128 21.22 6.87 29.87
N LEU A 129 20.40 5.90 30.28
CA LEU A 129 20.43 5.33 31.62
C LEU A 129 21.76 4.59 31.88
N PHE A 130 22.20 3.77 30.93
CA PHE A 130 23.46 3.04 31.01
C PHE A 130 24.66 4.00 31.08
N PHE A 131 24.64 5.06 30.28
CA PHE A 131 25.67 6.10 30.32
C PHE A 131 25.68 6.83 31.67
N ALA A 132 24.51 7.21 32.20
CA ALA A 132 24.40 7.88 33.50
C ALA A 132 24.87 7.00 34.67
N PHE A 133 24.52 5.71 34.68
CA PHE A 133 25.04 4.76 35.66
C PHE A 133 26.54 4.50 35.50
N GLY A 134 27.03 4.41 34.26
CA GLY A 134 28.44 4.25 33.95
C GLY A 134 29.28 5.44 34.43
N ASP A 135 28.81 6.66 34.22
CA ASP A 135 29.46 7.87 34.72
C ASP A 135 29.39 7.96 36.24
N PHE A 136 28.26 7.61 36.87
CA PHE A 136 28.14 7.52 38.32
C PHE A 136 29.13 6.52 38.91
N PHE A 137 29.24 5.31 38.33
CA PHE A 137 30.15 4.28 38.80
C PHE A 137 31.62 4.68 38.59
N LYS A 138 31.95 5.31 37.45
CA LYS A 138 33.29 5.88 37.23
C LYS A 138 33.62 6.95 38.26
N LEU A 139 32.68 7.82 38.60
CA LEU A 139 32.89 8.91 39.57
C LEU A 139 33.02 8.37 41.00
N VAL A 140 32.27 7.32 41.37
CA VAL A 140 32.43 6.63 42.67
C VAL A 140 33.76 5.90 42.76
N ILE A 141 34.17 5.16 41.72
CA ILE A 141 35.40 4.36 41.73
C ILE A 141 36.66 5.23 41.59
N TYR A 142 36.68 6.17 40.64
CA TYR A 142 37.85 7.04 40.41
C TYR A 142 37.85 8.30 41.28
N GLY A 143 36.69 8.82 41.69
CA GLY A 143 36.60 9.97 42.60
C GLY A 143 37.09 9.64 44.01
N GLY A 144 36.97 8.38 44.47
CA GLY A 144 37.55 7.92 45.72
C GLY A 144 39.09 7.81 45.71
N ALA A 145 39.70 7.62 44.52
CA ALA A 145 41.14 7.43 44.39
C ALA A 145 41.95 8.74 44.41
N ARG A 146 41.32 9.89 44.18
CA ARG A 146 41.99 11.21 44.21
C ARG A 146 42.31 11.73 45.62
N GLY A 147 41.77 11.12 46.67
CA GLY A 147 42.02 11.53 48.06
C GLY A 147 43.28 10.92 48.71
N LEU A 148 43.98 10.01 48.03
CA LEU A 148 45.09 9.23 48.60
C LEU A 148 46.46 9.47 47.92
N SER A 149 46.54 10.39 46.95
CA SER A 149 47.80 10.80 46.31
C SER A 149 48.29 12.19 46.71
N GLU A 150 47.61 12.84 47.66
CA GLU A 150 47.93 14.18 48.19
C GLU A 150 48.40 14.12 49.66
N PHE A 151 48.83 12.94 50.13
CA PHE A 151 49.53 12.76 51.41
C PHE A 151 50.87 12.06 51.20
#